data_AF-A0A4W5QIX7-F1
#
_entry.id   AF-A0A4W5QIX7-F1
#
_cell.length_a   1.000
_cell.length_b   1.000
_cell.length_c   1.000
_cell.angle_alpha   90.00
_cell.angle_beta   90.00
_cell.angle_gamma   90.00
#
_symmetry.space_group_name_H-M   'P 1'
#
loop_
_entity.id
_entity.type
_entity.pdbx_description
1 polymer ?
#
loop_
_entity_poly.entity_id
_entity_poly.type
_entity_poly.pdbx_seq_one_letter_code
_entity_poly.pdbx_strand_id
1 'polypeptide(L)'
;ITLTSTKRRYAPLFYCRYVIQHSFILFLTLVVYPQTKTYFSHWKDLSFSSAPVRKHGGTVMGGVLDAIEKIDDLSAGLLTLSELHAFMLRVDPIFNHNMLVTLAMMFPDDFTPEVHVATDKFLAQLALALSEKYR
;
A
#
# COMPACT_ATOMS: atom_id res chain seq x y z
N ILE A 1 -16.74 2.56 -13.41
CA ILE A 1 -15.52 3.37 -13.26
C ILE A 1 -14.37 2.55 -13.80
N THR A 2 -14.00 2.76 -15.06
CA THR A 2 -12.80 2.17 -15.67
C THR A 2 -11.58 2.82 -15.05
N LEU A 3 -10.57 2.04 -14.65
CA LEU A 3 -9.36 2.50 -13.95
C LEU A 3 -8.65 3.65 -14.70
N THR A 4 -8.81 3.70 -16.02
CA THR A 4 -8.27 4.73 -16.93
C THR A 4 -8.83 6.14 -16.71
N SER A 5 -10.08 6.32 -16.26
CA SER A 5 -10.62 7.66 -15.93
C SER A 5 -10.20 8.13 -14.54
N THR A 6 -9.86 7.19 -13.66
CA THR A 6 -9.48 7.42 -12.26
C THR A 6 -8.00 7.76 -12.14
N LYS A 7 -7.15 7.10 -12.95
CA LYS A 7 -5.70 7.33 -13.05
C LYS A 7 -5.37 8.82 -13.28
N ARG A 8 -6.10 9.48 -14.19
CA ARG A 8 -5.85 10.90 -14.54
C ARG A 8 -6.35 11.90 -13.51
N ARG A 9 -7.36 11.56 -12.71
CA ARG A 9 -8.03 12.52 -11.82
C ARG A 9 -7.49 12.50 -10.40
N TYR A 10 -6.91 11.38 -9.95
CA TYR A 10 -6.47 11.23 -8.54
C TYR A 10 -4.99 10.84 -8.35
N ALA A 11 -4.27 10.39 -9.37
CA ALA A 11 -2.81 10.17 -9.26
C ALA A 11 -2.00 11.41 -8.80
N PRO A 12 -2.38 12.66 -9.16
CA PRO A 12 -1.67 13.85 -8.70
C PRO A 12 -1.85 14.16 -7.20
N LEU A 13 -2.98 13.75 -6.59
CA LEU A 13 -3.22 13.92 -5.15
C LEU A 13 -2.33 12.99 -4.32
N PHE A 14 -2.05 11.78 -4.84
CA PHE A 14 -1.07 10.88 -4.24
C PHE A 14 0.35 11.45 -4.38
N TYR A 15 0.76 11.92 -5.56
CA TYR A 15 2.15 12.31 -5.84
C TYR A 15 2.66 13.55 -5.05
N CYS A 16 1.79 14.52 -4.75
CA CYS A 16 2.21 15.83 -4.22
C CYS A 16 2.48 15.84 -2.70
N ARG A 17 1.92 14.91 -1.90
CA ARG A 17 2.17 14.81 -0.44
C ARG A 17 3.02 13.60 -0.02
N TYR A 18 3.58 12.91 -1.01
CA TYR A 18 4.20 11.58 -0.92
C TYR A 18 5.41 11.45 0.02
N VAL A 19 6.09 12.56 0.36
CA VAL A 19 7.43 12.54 0.97
C VAL A 19 7.42 12.40 2.52
N ILE A 20 6.27 12.52 3.19
CA ILE A 20 6.21 12.57 4.67
C ILE A 20 5.70 11.26 5.33
N GLN A 21 5.03 10.35 4.59
CA GLN A 21 4.08 9.41 5.23
C GLN A 21 4.43 7.92 5.25
N HIS A 22 5.51 7.49 4.60
CA HIS A 22 5.75 6.05 4.41
C HIS A 22 5.80 5.23 5.71
N SER A 23 6.23 5.85 6.81
CA SER A 23 6.35 5.22 8.14
C SER A 23 5.01 4.99 8.82
N PHE A 24 4.00 5.80 8.50
CA PHE A 24 2.74 5.85 9.27
C PHE A 24 1.83 4.66 8.99
N ILE A 25 1.75 4.22 7.73
CA ILE A 25 0.92 3.08 7.32
C ILE A 25 1.44 1.77 7.92
N LEU A 26 2.76 1.57 7.86
CA LEU A 26 3.38 0.39 8.46
C LEU A 26 3.24 0.42 9.99
N PHE A 27 3.49 1.57 10.61
CA PHE A 27 3.32 1.72 12.06
C PHE A 27 1.88 1.46 12.51
N LEU A 28 0.88 2.03 11.83
CA LEU A 28 -0.53 1.75 12.13
C LEU A 28 -0.85 0.27 12.01
N THR A 29 -0.34 -0.41 10.98
CA THR A 29 -0.54 -1.85 10.81
C THR A 29 0.03 -2.64 11.99
N LEU A 30 1.24 -2.29 12.45
CA LEU A 30 1.87 -2.94 13.60
C LEU A 30 1.12 -2.68 14.92
N VAL A 31 0.50 -1.50 15.08
CA VAL A 31 -0.22 -1.14 16.31
C VAL A 31 -1.64 -1.74 16.33
N VAL A 32 -2.40 -1.57 15.24
CA VAL A 32 -3.80 -2.00 15.14
C VAL A 32 -3.92 -3.51 14.98
N TYR A 33 -2.93 -4.16 14.33
CA TYR A 33 -2.90 -5.59 14.09
C TYR A 33 -1.61 -6.22 14.65
N PRO A 34 -1.51 -6.42 15.98
CA PRO A 34 -0.28 -6.87 16.63
C PRO A 34 0.28 -8.20 16.11
N GLN A 35 -0.58 -9.07 15.55
CA GLN A 35 -0.15 -10.33 14.93
C GLN A 35 0.82 -10.11 13.76
N THR A 36 0.74 -8.96 13.08
CA THR A 36 1.64 -8.61 11.96
C THR A 36 3.07 -8.34 12.42
N LYS A 37 3.29 -8.08 13.72
CA LYS A 37 4.64 -7.91 14.28
C LYS A 37 5.50 -9.17 14.15
N THR A 38 4.88 -10.34 14.01
CA THR A 38 5.60 -11.61 13.83
C THR A 38 6.48 -11.61 12.58
N TYR A 39 6.03 -10.99 11.48
CA TYR A 39 6.80 -10.80 10.25
C TYR A 39 8.07 -9.96 10.47
N PHE A 40 8.08 -9.10 11.49
CA PHE A 40 9.15 -8.16 11.80
C PHE A 40 9.88 -8.50 13.11
N SER A 41 9.78 -9.74 13.59
CA SER A 41 10.43 -10.22 14.82
C SER A 41 11.95 -10.04 14.85
N HIS A 42 12.58 -9.89 13.68
CA HIS A 42 14.01 -9.61 13.54
C HIS A 42 14.38 -8.13 13.81
N TRP A 43 13.41 -7.21 13.91
CA TRP A 43 13.65 -5.81 14.27
C TRP A 43 13.54 -5.62 15.78
N LYS A 44 14.55 -4.98 16.37
CA LYS A 44 14.59 -4.66 17.80
C LYS A 44 13.67 -3.48 18.19
N ASP A 45 13.35 -2.61 17.23
CA ASP A 45 12.53 -1.41 17.44
C ASP A 45 11.46 -1.28 16.35
N LEU A 46 10.20 -1.39 16.77
CA LEU A 46 9.00 -1.28 15.92
C LEU A 46 8.28 0.07 16.13
N SER A 47 8.90 1.03 16.82
CA SER A 47 8.33 2.36 17.02
C SER A 47 8.18 3.13 15.71
N PHE A 48 7.26 4.09 15.67
CA PHE A 48 6.97 4.91 14.48
C PHE A 48 8.22 5.58 13.90
N SER A 49 9.11 6.08 14.75
CA SER A 49 10.34 6.78 14.34
C SER A 49 11.51 5.84 14.07
N SER A 50 11.36 4.53 14.25
CA SER A 50 12.47 3.60 14.10
C SER A 50 12.98 3.57 12.65
N ALA A 51 14.30 3.52 12.49
CA ALA A 51 14.92 3.41 11.17
C ALA A 51 14.37 2.25 10.32
N PRO A 52 14.18 1.02 10.84
CA PRO A 52 13.66 -0.08 10.04
C PRO A 52 12.20 0.13 9.61
N VAL A 53 11.32 0.66 10.48
CA VAL A 53 9.92 0.94 10.14
C VAL A 53 9.84 2.02 9.07
N ARG A 54 10.61 3.11 9.20
CA ARG A 54 10.66 4.18 8.19
C ARG A 54 11.14 3.65 6.84
N LYS A 55 12.22 2.87 6.84
CA LYS A 55 12.82 2.32 5.62
C LYS A 55 11.87 1.36 4.92
N HIS A 56 11.29 0.41 5.65
CA HIS A 56 10.40 -0.58 5.05
C HIS A 56 9.07 0.03 4.60
N GLY A 57 8.52 0.97 5.37
CA GLY A 57 7.38 1.76 4.93
C GLY A 57 7.65 2.44 3.58
N GLY A 58 8.86 2.98 3.40
CA GLY A 58 9.31 3.54 2.11
C GLY A 58 9.32 2.51 0.98
N THR A 59 9.83 1.30 1.24
CA THR A 59 9.82 0.19 0.27
C THR A 59 8.40 -0.19 -0.14
N VAL A 60 7.48 -0.34 0.83
CA VAL A 60 6.08 -0.70 0.58
C VAL A 60 5.40 0.36 -0.28
N MET A 61 5.55 1.64 0.08
CA MET A 61 4.97 2.73 -0.70
C MET A 61 5.61 2.84 -2.09
N GLY A 62 6.91 2.60 -2.22
CA GLY A 62 7.57 2.53 -3.53
C GLY A 62 6.93 1.48 -4.45
N GLY A 63 6.57 0.30 -3.92
CA GLY A 63 5.82 -0.70 -4.68
C GLY A 63 4.41 -0.24 -5.08
N VAL A 64 3.73 0.51 -4.21
CA VAL A 64 2.42 1.10 -4.52
C VAL A 64 2.53 2.15 -5.63
N LEU A 65 3.59 2.98 -5.66
CA LEU A 65 3.82 3.91 -6.79
C LEU A 65 4.01 3.18 -8.10
N ASP A 66 4.88 2.16 -8.11
CA ASP A 66 5.16 1.37 -9.28
C ASP A 66 3.87 0.75 -9.84
N ALA A 67 2.99 0.26 -8.96
CA ALA A 67 1.66 -0.20 -9.32
C ALA A 67 0.77 0.89 -9.93
N ILE A 68 0.82 2.13 -9.44
CA ILE A 68 0.06 3.26 -10.02
C ILE A 68 0.56 3.57 -11.43
N GLU A 69 1.87 3.56 -11.66
CA GLU A 69 2.45 3.76 -13.00
C GLU A 69 1.96 2.67 -13.96
N LYS A 70 1.88 1.43 -13.47
CA LYS A 70 1.48 0.23 -14.21
C LYS A 70 -0.02 -0.11 -14.13
N ILE A 71 -0.88 0.82 -13.70
CA ILE A 71 -2.31 0.50 -13.43
C ILE A 71 -3.08 -0.11 -14.61
N ASP A 72 -2.62 0.12 -15.85
CA ASP A 72 -3.29 -0.36 -17.05
C ASP A 72 -3.05 -1.87 -17.26
N ASP A 73 -1.96 -2.41 -16.71
CA ASP A 73 -1.63 -3.84 -16.69
C ASP A 73 -0.81 -4.17 -15.43
N LEU A 74 -1.51 -4.29 -14.29
CA LEU A 74 -0.90 -4.58 -12.99
C LEU A 74 -0.28 -5.98 -12.93
N SER A 75 -0.92 -6.96 -13.56
CA SER A 75 -0.48 -8.36 -13.60
C SER A 75 0.89 -8.51 -14.26
N ALA A 76 1.06 -7.95 -15.46
CA ALA A 76 2.37 -7.97 -16.11
C ALA A 76 3.37 -7.05 -15.41
N GLY A 77 2.93 -5.87 -14.99
CA GLY A 77 3.80 -4.86 -14.41
C GLY A 77 4.40 -5.21 -13.04
N LEU A 78 3.69 -6.01 -12.24
CA LEU A 78 4.08 -6.38 -10.88
C LEU A 78 4.56 -7.83 -10.76
N LEU A 79 4.85 -8.51 -11.89
CA LEU A 79 5.23 -9.91 -11.92
C LEU A 79 6.36 -10.25 -10.94
N THR A 80 7.45 -9.49 -10.96
CA THR A 80 8.60 -9.65 -10.04
C THR A 80 8.21 -9.45 -8.58
N LEU A 81 7.32 -8.49 -8.30
CA LEU A 81 6.84 -8.20 -6.94
C LEU A 81 5.87 -9.27 -6.44
N SER A 82 5.07 -9.85 -7.35
CA SER A 82 4.17 -10.98 -7.10
C SER A 82 4.96 -12.23 -6.74
N GLU A 83 6.05 -12.53 -7.47
CA GLU A 83 6.97 -13.64 -7.13
C GLU A 83 7.58 -13.44 -5.74
N LEU A 84 8.07 -12.24 -5.43
CA LEU A 84 8.62 -11.95 -4.10
C LEU A 84 7.59 -12.18 -2.98
N HIS A 85 6.34 -11.76 -3.19
CA HIS A 85 5.28 -11.98 -2.21
C HIS A 85 4.88 -13.46 -2.10
N ALA A 86 4.76 -14.18 -3.21
CA ALA A 86 4.44 -15.61 -3.21
C ALA A 86 5.44 -16.44 -2.40
N PHE A 87 6.74 -16.11 -2.49
CA PHE A 87 7.79 -16.86 -1.82
C PHE A 87 8.17 -16.34 -0.42
N MET A 88 7.94 -15.04 -0.13
CA MET A 88 8.44 -14.43 1.12
C MET A 88 7.40 -13.69 1.97
N LEU A 89 6.34 -13.13 1.39
CA LEU A 89 5.49 -12.15 2.09
C LEU A 89 4.01 -12.28 1.70
N ARG A 90 3.17 -12.74 2.63
CA ARG A 90 1.71 -12.76 2.45
C ARG A 90 1.14 -11.36 2.58
N VAL A 91 0.70 -10.74 1.48
CA VAL A 91 -0.08 -9.48 1.57
C VAL A 91 -1.42 -9.80 2.18
N ASP A 92 -1.62 -9.34 3.39
CA ASP A 92 -2.85 -9.53 4.13
C ASP A 92 -3.88 -8.46 3.73
N PRO A 93 -5.17 -8.79 3.54
CA PRO A 93 -6.25 -7.80 3.37
C PRO A 93 -6.24 -6.67 4.42
N ILE A 94 -5.67 -6.91 5.59
CA ILE A 94 -5.43 -5.92 6.65
C ILE A 94 -4.66 -4.69 6.15
N PHE A 95 -3.68 -4.86 5.25
CA PHE A 95 -2.87 -3.75 4.75
C PHE A 95 -3.71 -2.73 3.97
N ASN A 96 -4.62 -3.22 3.12
CA ASN A 96 -5.47 -2.37 2.29
C ASN A 96 -6.38 -1.49 3.16
N HIS A 97 -6.97 -2.06 4.21
CA HIS A 97 -7.81 -1.31 5.12
C HIS A 97 -7.03 -0.18 5.84
N ASN A 98 -5.84 -0.48 6.35
CA ASN A 98 -5.01 0.52 7.03
C ASN A 98 -4.54 1.64 6.11
N MET A 99 -4.33 1.34 4.83
CA MET A 99 -4.07 2.35 3.81
C MET A 99 -5.24 3.33 3.69
N LEU A 100 -6.47 2.82 3.55
CA LEU A 100 -7.67 3.65 3.42
C LEU A 100 -7.90 4.52 4.66
N VAL A 101 -7.78 3.95 5.87
CA VAL A 101 -7.89 4.69 7.13
C VAL A 101 -6.82 5.77 7.23
N THR A 102 -5.58 5.46 6.86
CA THR A 102 -4.48 6.43 6.86
C THR A 102 -4.78 7.61 5.94
N LEU A 103 -5.23 7.33 4.72
CA LEU A 103 -5.56 8.36 3.75
C LEU A 103 -6.72 9.24 4.24
N ALA A 104 -7.75 8.63 4.84
CA ALA A 104 -8.88 9.36 5.42
C ALA A 104 -8.47 10.28 6.59
N MET A 105 -7.61 9.82 7.49
CA MET A 105 -7.15 10.63 8.63
C MET A 105 -6.22 11.77 8.21
N MET A 106 -5.37 11.53 7.21
CA MET A 106 -4.35 12.48 6.80
C MET A 106 -4.87 13.52 5.80
N PHE A 107 -5.86 13.15 4.99
CA PHE A 107 -6.42 13.98 3.93
C PHE A 107 -7.96 13.98 3.98
N PRO A 108 -8.57 14.33 5.12
CA PRO A 108 -10.01 14.23 5.30
C PRO A 108 -10.80 15.05 4.27
N ASP A 109 -10.27 16.20 3.86
CA ASP A 109 -10.91 17.07 2.85
C ASP A 109 -10.78 16.52 1.42
N ASP A 110 -9.69 15.80 1.12
CA ASP A 110 -9.43 15.23 -0.21
C ASP A 110 -9.95 13.79 -0.36
N PHE A 111 -10.19 13.09 0.75
CA PHE A 111 -10.63 11.69 0.77
C PHE A 111 -12.16 11.57 0.66
N THR A 112 -12.70 12.07 -0.45
CA THR A 112 -14.13 12.01 -0.75
C THR A 112 -14.60 10.56 -0.98
N PRO A 113 -15.91 10.28 -0.95
CA PRO A 113 -16.44 8.95 -1.24
C PRO A 113 -15.99 8.39 -2.60
N GLU A 114 -15.85 9.24 -3.62
CA GLU A 114 -15.35 8.86 -4.94
C GLU A 114 -13.88 8.45 -4.89
N VAL A 115 -13.05 9.18 -4.14
CA VAL A 115 -11.63 8.85 -3.92
C VAL A 115 -11.52 7.53 -3.16
N HIS A 116 -12.30 7.35 -2.10
CA HIS A 116 -12.32 6.11 -1.34
C HIS A 116 -12.64 4.91 -2.22
N VAL A 117 -13.74 4.95 -3.00
CA VAL A 117 -14.12 3.85 -3.90
C VAL A 117 -13.06 3.60 -4.97
N ALA A 118 -12.41 4.64 -5.48
CA ALA A 118 -11.32 4.53 -6.43
C ALA A 118 -10.09 3.82 -5.82
N THR A 119 -9.66 4.26 -4.64
CA THR A 119 -8.51 3.69 -3.94
C THR A 119 -8.77 2.24 -3.51
N ASP A 120 -9.95 1.92 -2.99
CA ASP A 120 -10.33 0.57 -2.60
C ASP A 120 -10.27 -0.40 -3.80
N LYS A 121 -10.84 0.01 -4.95
CA LYS A 121 -10.75 -0.78 -6.19
C LYS A 121 -9.33 -0.98 -6.65
N PHE A 122 -8.49 0.05 -6.60
CA PHE A 122 -7.08 -0.05 -6.95
C PHE A 122 -6.35 -1.03 -6.03
N LEU A 123 -6.52 -0.91 -4.71
CA LEU A 123 -5.88 -1.79 -3.73
C LEU A 123 -6.34 -3.24 -3.85
N ALA A 124 -7.61 -3.48 -4.21
CA ALA A 124 -8.11 -4.82 -4.51
C ALA A 124 -7.45 -5.43 -5.76
N GLN A 125 -7.27 -4.64 -6.83
CA GLN A 125 -6.58 -5.10 -8.04
C GLN A 125 -5.08 -5.32 -7.79
N LEU A 126 -4.44 -4.45 -7.01
CA LEU A 126 -3.06 -4.62 -6.57
C LEU A 126 -2.90 -5.93 -5.78
N ALA A 127 -3.77 -6.20 -4.81
CA ALA A 127 -3.74 -7.44 -4.04
C ALA A 127 -3.94 -8.68 -4.93
N LEU A 128 -4.84 -8.59 -5.92
CA LEU A 128 -5.04 -9.66 -6.90
C LEU A 128 -3.76 -9.91 -7.72
N ALA A 129 -3.14 -8.88 -8.28
CA ALA A 129 -1.90 -8.99 -9.05
C ALA A 129 -0.75 -9.59 -8.22
N LEU A 130 -0.63 -9.19 -6.95
CA LEU A 130 0.37 -9.75 -6.03
C LEU A 130 0.09 -11.20 -5.65
N SER A 131 -1.16 -11.67 -5.79
CA SER A 131 -1.54 -13.06 -5.51
C SER A 131 -1.37 -14.01 -6.71
N GLU A 132 -1.09 -13.50 -7.92
CA GLU A 132 -1.08 -14.31 -9.14
C GLU A 132 -0.07 -15.45 -9.11
N LYS A 133 1.08 -15.25 -8.47
CA LYS A 133 2.16 -16.24 -8.39
C LYS A 133 2.09 -17.18 -7.19
N TYR A 134 1.02 -17.10 -6.39
CA TYR A 134 0.82 -17.99 -5.24
C TYR A 134 0.43 -19.42 -5.62
N ARG A 135 0.10 -19.66 -6.90
CA ARG A 135 -0.43 -20.92 -7.43
C ARG A 135 0.20 -21.26 -8.78
#